data_AF-A0A9X7PMS5-F1
#
_entry.id   AF-A0A9X7PMS5-F1
#
_cell.length_a   1.000
_cell.length_b   1.000
_cell.length_c   1.000
_cell.angle_alpha   90.00
_cell.angle_beta   90.00
_cell.angle_gamma   90.00
#
_symmetry.space_group_name_H-M   'P 1'
#
loop_
_entity.id
_entity.type
_entity.pdbx_description
1 polymer ?
#
loop_
_entity_poly.entity_id
_entity_poly.type
_entity_poly.pdbx_seq_one_letter_code
_entity_poly.pdbx_strand_id
1 'polypeptide(L)'
;MAKILVLNGSSRENGNTEQLTDVILEGVSSTRINIRDFLIQPIVDKRHDPEGFTTVADDYDQIIELVLQHDVLIFATPIYWYGMSGHMKQFIDRWSQSLRDTRFSFKEEMKKKKAFVNYPTAKAVGLQLA
;
A
#
# COMPACT_ATOMS: atom_id res chain seq x y z
N MET A 1 19.21 2.97 -10.60
CA MET A 1 18.56 3.70 -9.49
C MET A 1 17.45 2.83 -8.94
N ALA A 2 17.19 2.86 -7.63
CA ALA A 2 16.11 2.08 -7.01
C ALA A 2 14.74 2.59 -7.49
N LYS A 3 13.84 1.68 -7.89
CA LYS A 3 12.47 2.02 -8.29
C LYS A 3 11.58 2.13 -7.06
N ILE A 4 10.95 3.29 -6.87
CA ILE A 4 10.09 3.58 -5.71
C ILE A 4 8.63 3.49 -6.14
N LEU A 5 7.83 2.72 -5.40
CA LEU A 5 6.38 2.68 -5.51
C LEU A 5 5.74 3.31 -4.27
N VAL A 6 4.91 4.32 -4.48
CA VAL A 6 4.04 4.91 -3.45
C VAL A 6 2.66 4.29 -3.58
N LEU A 7 2.21 3.66 -2.50
CA LEU A 7 0.87 3.11 -2.32
C LEU A 7 0.07 4.07 -1.43
N ASN A 8 -0.79 4.91 -2.03
CA ASN A 8 -1.62 5.85 -1.29
C ASN A 8 -2.96 5.20 -0.87
N GLY A 9 -3.13 4.98 0.43
CA GLY A 9 -4.35 4.44 1.03
C GLY A 9 -5.40 5.51 1.40
N SER A 10 -5.13 6.80 1.17
CA SER A 10 -6.10 7.86 1.45
C SER A 10 -7.36 7.70 0.59
N SER A 11 -8.54 7.81 1.23
CA SER A 11 -9.82 7.92 0.54
C SER A 11 -10.06 9.32 -0.05
N ARG A 12 -9.26 10.31 0.37
CA ARG A 12 -9.37 11.70 -0.08
C ARG A 12 -8.28 12.01 -1.09
N GLU A 13 -8.68 12.68 -2.17
CA GLU A 13 -7.76 13.38 -3.07
C GLU A 13 -7.17 14.61 -2.37
N ASN A 14 -5.91 14.94 -2.68
CA ASN A 14 -5.20 16.12 -2.17
C ASN A 14 -5.20 16.22 -0.63
N GLY A 15 -5.28 15.08 0.06
CA GLY A 15 -5.29 15.02 1.52
C GLY A 15 -3.90 15.16 2.14
N ASN A 16 -3.84 15.33 3.46
CA ASN A 16 -2.57 15.51 4.20
C ASN A 16 -1.54 14.39 3.94
N THR A 17 -2.00 13.14 3.79
CA THR A 17 -1.13 11.99 3.46
C THR A 17 -0.44 12.18 2.11
N GLU A 18 -1.17 12.67 1.11
CA GLU A 18 -0.66 12.90 -0.24
C GLU A 18 0.33 14.06 -0.25
N GLN A 19 -0.07 15.20 0.34
CA GLN A 19 0.79 16.38 0.46
C GLN A 19 2.08 16.09 1.23
N LEU A 20 2.01 15.33 2.33
CA LEU A 20 3.21 14.91 3.07
C LEU A 20 4.12 14.01 2.21
N THR A 21 3.52 13.16 1.38
CA THR A 21 4.29 12.31 0.46
C THR A 21 4.97 13.15 -0.64
N ASP A 22 4.31 14.20 -1.14
CA ASP A 22 4.87 15.13 -2.10
C ASP A 22 6.12 15.81 -1.55
N VAL A 23 6.06 16.29 -0.31
CA VAL A 23 7.20 16.93 0.37
C VAL A 23 8.35 15.94 0.59
N ILE A 24 8.07 14.72 1.05
CA ILE A 24 9.11 13.70 1.31
C ILE A 24 9.83 13.28 0.02
N LEU A 25 9.11 13.27 -1.10
CA LEU A 25 9.61 12.79 -2.39
C LEU A 25 9.86 13.93 -3.39
N GLU A 26 10.02 15.16 -2.92
CA GLU A 26 10.33 16.30 -3.77
C GLU A 26 11.66 16.04 -4.51
N GLY A 27 11.63 16.15 -5.84
CA GLY A 27 12.78 15.85 -6.70
C GLY A 27 13.13 14.35 -6.83
N VAL A 28 12.35 13.45 -6.21
CA VAL A 28 12.58 12.00 -6.25
C VAL A 28 11.58 11.33 -7.20
N SER A 29 12.09 10.72 -8.27
CA SER A 29 11.26 9.94 -9.21
C SER A 29 10.63 8.74 -8.50
N SER A 30 9.31 8.61 -8.61
CA SER A 30 8.52 7.54 -8.00
C SER A 30 7.29 7.22 -8.85
N THR A 31 6.93 5.94 -8.90
CA THR A 31 5.62 5.50 -9.38
C THR A 31 4.62 5.67 -8.24
N ARG A 32 3.45 6.26 -8.51
CA ARG A 32 2.46 6.55 -7.48
C ARG A 32 1.10 6.05 -7.91
N ILE A 33 0.43 5.33 -7.02
CA ILE A 33 -0.94 4.88 -7.25
C ILE A 33 -1.80 5.20 -6.02
N ASN A 34 -3.09 5.47 -6.24
CA ASN A 34 -4.06 5.53 -5.16
C ASN A 34 -4.84 4.23 -5.12
N ILE A 35 -4.81 3.54 -3.97
CA ILE A 35 -5.51 2.26 -3.81
C ILE A 35 -7.03 2.41 -4.02
N ARG A 36 -7.59 3.59 -3.72
CA ARG A 36 -9.01 3.90 -3.95
C ARG A 36 -9.45 3.83 -5.42
N ASP A 37 -8.49 3.93 -6.36
CA ASP A 37 -8.76 3.92 -7.80
C ASP A 37 -8.86 2.48 -8.36
N PHE A 38 -8.63 1.47 -7.51
CA PHE A 38 -8.61 0.05 -7.87
C PHE A 38 -9.72 -0.69 -7.13
N LEU A 39 -10.44 -1.57 -7.82
CA LEU A 39 -11.35 -2.50 -7.16
C LEU A 39 -10.53 -3.60 -6.49
N ILE A 40 -10.62 -3.70 -5.16
CA ILE A 40 -10.01 -4.79 -4.39
C ILE A 40 -11.10 -5.38 -3.51
N GLN A 41 -11.51 -6.61 -3.82
CA GLN A 41 -12.45 -7.33 -2.98
C GLN A 41 -11.78 -7.72 -1.65
N PRO A 42 -12.56 -7.78 -0.55
CA PRO A 42 -12.07 -8.32 0.71
C PRO A 42 -11.52 -9.74 0.54
N ILE A 43 -10.51 -10.09 1.34
CA ILE A 43 -10.01 -11.46 1.36
C ILE A 43 -11.10 -12.43 1.83
N VAL A 44 -11.26 -13.55 1.12
CA VAL A 44 -11.89 -14.77 1.63
C VAL A 44 -10.76 -15.70 2.07
N ASP A 45 -10.65 -15.99 3.36
CA ASP A 45 -9.53 -16.77 3.89
C ASP A 45 -9.66 -18.25 3.51
N LYS A 46 -8.83 -18.67 2.55
CA LYS A 46 -8.74 -20.06 2.06
C LYS A 46 -7.40 -20.71 2.39
N ARG A 47 -6.67 -20.22 3.41
CA ARG A 47 -5.32 -20.74 3.74
C ARG A 47 -5.28 -22.20 4.14
N HIS A 48 -6.42 -22.76 4.56
CA HIS A 48 -6.60 -24.12 5.03
C HIS A 48 -7.60 -24.93 4.17
N ASP A 49 -8.12 -24.33 3.10
CA ASP A 49 -9.03 -25.02 2.19
C ASP A 49 -8.24 -25.96 1.28
N PRO A 50 -8.77 -27.16 0.94
CA PRO A 50 -8.12 -28.11 0.04
C PRO A 50 -7.81 -27.50 -1.34
N GLU A 51 -8.71 -26.66 -1.85
CA GLU A 51 -8.58 -25.97 -3.13
C GLU A 51 -7.67 -24.74 -3.06
N GLY A 52 -7.37 -24.25 -1.85
CA GLY A 52 -6.60 -23.03 -1.62
C GLY A 52 -7.29 -21.76 -2.17
N PHE A 53 -6.49 -20.72 -2.41
CA PHE A 53 -6.99 -19.48 -2.98
C PHE A 53 -7.28 -19.61 -4.48
N THR A 54 -8.36 -18.99 -4.93
CA THR A 54 -8.75 -18.90 -6.35
C THR A 54 -8.53 -17.48 -6.88
N THR A 55 -8.40 -17.34 -8.19
CA THR A 55 -8.35 -16.02 -8.85
C THR A 55 -9.60 -15.21 -8.53
N VAL A 56 -9.43 -13.92 -8.27
CA VAL A 56 -10.51 -12.97 -8.00
C VAL A 56 -10.58 -12.02 -9.18
N ALA A 57 -11.77 -11.78 -9.71
CA ALA A 57 -11.98 -10.84 -10.81
C ALA A 57 -12.03 -9.41 -10.27
N ASP A 58 -10.84 -8.84 -10.00
CA ASP A 58 -10.64 -7.46 -9.57
C ASP A 58 -9.22 -6.98 -9.90
N ASP A 59 -8.84 -5.79 -9.43
CA ASP A 59 -7.60 -5.12 -9.85
C ASP A 59 -6.39 -5.39 -8.94
N TYR A 60 -6.51 -6.30 -7.97
CA TYR A 60 -5.45 -6.56 -7.00
C TYR A 60 -4.14 -7.04 -7.64
N ASP A 61 -4.24 -7.93 -8.63
CA ASP A 61 -3.06 -8.49 -9.30
C ASP A 61 -2.25 -7.38 -9.99
N GLN A 62 -2.90 -6.33 -10.51
CA GLN A 62 -2.23 -5.17 -11.12
C GLN A 62 -1.35 -4.43 -10.10
N ILE A 63 -1.84 -4.26 -8.87
CA ILE A 63 -1.06 -3.64 -7.80
C ILE A 63 0.08 -4.54 -7.36
N ILE A 64 -0.13 -5.87 -7.33
CA ILE A 64 0.92 -6.82 -6.96
C ILE A 64 2.04 -6.85 -7.99
N GLU A 65 1.72 -6.79 -9.28
CA GLU A 65 2.74 -6.67 -10.33
C GLU A 65 3.59 -5.42 -10.14
N LEU A 66 2.98 -4.26 -9.85
CA LEU A 66 3.71 -3.04 -9.49
C LEU A 66 4.59 -3.27 -8.25
N VAL A 67 4.04 -3.84 -7.17
CA VAL A 67 4.83 -4.13 -5.96
C VAL A 67 6.06 -4.99 -6.28
N LEU A 68 5.91 -6.03 -7.10
CA LEU A 68 6.99 -6.93 -7.46
C LEU A 68 8.06 -6.23 -8.33
N GLN A 69 7.67 -5.29 -9.19
CA GLN A 69 8.57 -4.55 -10.09
C GLN A 69 9.38 -3.42 -9.42
N HIS A 70 9.05 -3.04 -8.18
CA HIS A 70 9.70 -1.91 -7.47
C HIS A 70 10.56 -2.38 -6.28
N ASP A 71 11.67 -1.68 -6.02
CA ASP A 71 12.65 -2.03 -4.98
C ASP A 71 12.27 -1.45 -3.61
N VAL A 72 11.62 -0.28 -3.62
CA VAL A 72 11.22 0.47 -2.42
C VAL A 72 9.72 0.68 -2.44
N LEU A 73 9.06 0.34 -1.34
CA LEU A 73 7.63 0.53 -1.14
C LEU A 73 7.40 1.61 -0.08
N ILE A 74 6.56 2.60 -0.40
CA ILE A 74 6.12 3.64 0.53
C ILE A 74 4.63 3.45 0.73
N PHE A 75 4.24 3.00 1.92
CA PHE A 75 2.85 2.88 2.34
C PHE A 75 2.38 4.21 2.91
N ALA A 76 1.74 5.03 2.08
CA ALA A 76 1.21 6.33 2.48
C ALA A 76 -0.24 6.14 2.94
N THR A 77 -0.53 6.27 4.24
CA THR A 77 -1.88 6.03 4.78
C THR A 77 -2.28 7.10 5.80
N PRO A 78 -3.54 7.55 5.81
CA PRO A 78 -4.08 8.25 6.98
C PRO A 78 -4.17 7.29 8.17
N ILE A 79 -4.21 7.84 9.38
CA ILE A 79 -4.52 7.07 10.59
C ILE A 79 -6.04 7.09 10.80
N TYR A 80 -6.66 5.92 10.72
CA TYR A 80 -8.06 5.71 11.09
C TYR A 80 -8.11 4.70 12.24
N TRP A 81 -8.75 5.06 13.35
CA TRP A 81 -8.86 4.21 14.55
C TRP A 81 -7.53 3.57 14.98
N TYR A 82 -6.48 4.39 15.10
CA TYR A 82 -5.13 3.96 15.49
C TYR A 82 -4.45 2.96 14.52
N GLY A 83 -4.99 2.80 13.31
CA GLY A 83 -4.46 1.93 12.28
C GLY A 83 -4.41 2.60 10.91
N MET A 84 -4.04 1.81 9.90
CA MET A 84 -4.08 2.22 8.50
C MET A 84 -5.52 2.40 8.00
N SER A 85 -5.67 3.00 6.82
CA SER A 85 -6.95 3.12 6.14
C SER A 85 -7.57 1.78 5.77
N GLY A 86 -8.89 1.74 5.59
CA GLY A 86 -9.60 0.55 5.11
C GLY A 86 -9.13 0.08 3.72
N HIS A 87 -8.80 1.00 2.81
CA HIS A 87 -8.22 0.66 1.50
C HIS A 87 -6.87 -0.05 1.65
N MET A 88 -5.96 0.53 2.45
CA MET A 88 -4.66 -0.07 2.71
C MET A 88 -4.79 -1.45 3.39
N LYS A 89 -5.71 -1.58 4.35
CA LYS A 89 -5.95 -2.84 5.06
C LYS A 89 -6.46 -3.93 4.13
N GLN A 90 -7.44 -3.63 3.27
CA GLN A 90 -7.95 -4.59 2.28
C GLN A 90 -6.85 -5.08 1.33
N PHE A 91 -5.99 -4.16 0.87
CA PHE A 91 -4.84 -4.53 0.04
C PHE A 91 -3.85 -5.44 0.77
N ILE A 92 -3.44 -5.08 2.00
CA ILE A 92 -2.47 -5.87 2.77
C ILE A 92 -3.04 -7.22 3.19
N ASP A 93 -4.32 -7.31 3.53
CA ASP A 93 -4.93 -8.58 3.93
C ASP A 93 -4.84 -9.66 2.85
N ARG A 94 -4.98 -9.26 1.58
CA ARG A 94 -4.81 -10.14 0.43
C ARG A 94 -3.38 -10.61 0.21
N TRP A 95 -2.37 -10.09 0.92
CA TRP A 95 -1.04 -10.71 0.89
C TRP A 95 -1.05 -12.16 1.39
N SER A 96 -2.02 -12.54 2.22
CA SER A 96 -2.25 -13.95 2.59
C SER A 96 -2.55 -14.84 1.38
N GLN A 97 -3.26 -14.30 0.37
CA GLN A 97 -3.48 -14.94 -0.92
C GLN A 97 -2.19 -14.95 -1.74
N SER A 98 -1.52 -13.81 -1.89
CA SER A 98 -0.26 -13.73 -2.66
C SER A 98 0.86 -14.63 -2.14
N LEU A 99 0.92 -14.90 -0.83
CA LEU A 99 1.88 -15.83 -0.23
C LEU A 99 1.66 -17.30 -0.65
N ARG A 100 0.47 -17.62 -1.16
CA ARG A 100 0.06 -18.97 -1.59
C ARG A 100 -0.09 -19.08 -3.11
N ASP A 101 0.02 -17.96 -3.82
CA ASP A 101 -0.16 -17.90 -5.26
C ASP A 101 1.13 -18.26 -5.99
N THR A 102 1.12 -19.35 -6.75
CA THR A 102 2.28 -19.86 -7.48
C THR A 102 2.61 -19.03 -8.74
N ARG A 103 1.71 -18.15 -9.18
CA ARG A 103 1.98 -17.19 -10.27
C ARG A 103 3.01 -16.14 -9.86
N PHE A 104 3.14 -15.88 -8.56
CA PHE A 104 4.05 -14.89 -8.01
C PHE A 104 5.12 -15.54 -7.14
N SER A 105 6.38 -15.13 -7.31
CA SER A 105 7.46 -15.44 -6.34
C SER A 105 7.39 -14.50 -5.12
N PHE A 106 6.17 -14.25 -4.59
CA PHE A 106 5.86 -13.12 -3.72
C PHE A 106 6.78 -13.05 -2.49
N LYS A 107 6.91 -14.15 -1.76
CA LYS A 107 7.74 -14.21 -0.53
C LYS A 107 9.21 -13.86 -0.81
N GLU A 108 9.79 -14.41 -1.86
CA GLU A 108 11.21 -14.21 -2.16
C GLU A 108 11.49 -12.81 -2.71
N GLU A 109 10.57 -12.25 -3.49
CA GLU A 109 10.69 -10.87 -3.97
C GLU A 109 10.49 -9.86 -2.83
N MET A 110 9.52 -10.06 -1.95
CA MET A 110 9.27 -9.15 -0.83
C MET A 110 10.44 -9.06 0.16
N LYS A 111 11.21 -10.14 0.36
CA LYS A 111 12.43 -10.12 1.20
C LYS A 111 13.50 -9.13 0.72
N LYS A 112 13.52 -8.82 -0.58
CA LYS A 112 14.52 -7.94 -1.20
C LYS A 112 14.15 -6.46 -1.07
N LYS A 113 12.89 -6.16 -0.75
CA LYS A 113 12.33 -4.80 -0.80
C LYS A 113 12.57 -4.04 0.50
N LYS A 114 12.75 -2.72 0.39
CA LYS A 114 12.71 -1.80 1.53
C LYS A 114 11.31 -1.21 1.65
N ALA A 115 10.75 -1.19 2.85
CA ALA A 115 9.42 -0.66 3.11
C ALA A 115 9.49 0.52 4.09
N PHE A 116 8.79 1.60 3.76
CA PHE A 116 8.59 2.77 4.61
C PHE A 116 7.10 3.02 4.77
N VAL A 117 6.70 3.57 5.92
CA VAL A 117 5.31 3.99 6.16
C VAL A 117 5.31 5.49 6.34
N ASN A 118 4.45 6.16 5.57
CA ASN A 118 4.20 7.59 5.69
C ASN A 118 2.77 7.81 6.20
N TYR A 119 2.62 8.55 7.28
CA TYR A 119 1.30 8.92 7.79
C TYR A 119 1.35 10.32 8.42
N PRO A 120 0.34 11.16 8.17
CA PRO A 120 0.27 12.46 8.81
C PRO A 120 -0.04 12.28 10.30
N THR A 121 0.74 12.93 11.16
CA THR A 121 0.40 13.07 12.57
C THR A 121 -0.15 14.48 12.80
N ALA A 122 -1.16 14.59 13.66
CA ALA A 122 -1.63 15.90 14.11
C ALA A 122 -0.56 16.52 15.02
N LYS A 123 0.39 17.26 14.43
CA LYS A 123 1.21 18.23 15.16
C LYS A 123 1.19 19.57 14.43
N ALA A 124 0.13 20.32 14.68
CA ALA A 124 0.09 21.77 14.50
C ALA A 124 -0.99 22.36 15.43
N VAL A 125 -0.73 22.33 16.74
CA VAL A 125 -1.39 23.24 17.70
C VAL A 125 -0.32 23.69 18.69
N GLY A 126 0.22 24.91 18.54
CA GLY A 126 1.11 25.52 19.53
C GLY A 126 2.36 26.25 19.04
N LEU A 127 2.33 26.94 17.90
CA LEU A 127 3.14 28.17 17.74
C LEU A 127 2.22 29.33 18.17
N GLN A 128 2.13 29.56 19.48
CA GLN A 128 1.78 30.88 19.99
C GLN A 128 3.08 31.65 20.05
N LEU A 129 3.34 32.41 18.99
CA LEU A 129 4.19 33.59 19.11
C LEU A 129 3.38 34.59 19.96
N ALA A 130 3.76 34.67 21.24
CA ALA A 130 3.56 35.83 22.09
C ALA A 130 4.95 36.19 22.65
#